data_AF-A0A924CR07-F1
#
_entry.id   AF-A0A924CR07-F1
#
_cell.length_a   1.000
_cell.length_b   1.000
_cell.length_c   1.000
_cell.angle_alpha   90.00
_cell.angle_beta   90.00
_cell.angle_gamma   90.00
#
_symmetry.space_group_name_H-M   'P 1'
#
loop_
_entity.id
_entity.type
_entity.pdbx_description
1 polymer ?
#
loop_
_entity_poly.entity_id
_entity_poly.type
_entity_poly.pdbx_seq_one_letter_code
_entity_poly.pdbx_strand_id
1 'polypeptide(L)'
;MNPTRSVLSVTIALLLASLTFLLSACSLPQVKAEDRLFQNIQLELLGEQIIPQGTVFKDTLIAGLSGLTYSPTDDTFYTVSDDRSDKAPARFYQFKLALDRAAKPTGIQFLKMVTLKNDQGEPFASGTIDAEGIAITPQGTVWVSSEGNAKRDIHPFVREFDLKTGKPLRNIYYPNHYVPQDVTQDVTPAKSDRKIGEGALRQGIQDNQGFESLTLSANAARLSPLEPYRLFTATESDL
;
A
#
# COMPACT_ATOMS: atom_id res chain seq x y z
N MET A 1 -58.39 -59.17 17.92
CA MET A 1 -57.53 -57.99 17.69
C MET A 1 -57.50 -57.17 18.97
N ASN A 2 -56.34 -56.97 19.60
CA ASN A 2 -56.24 -56.39 20.95
C ASN A 2 -56.08 -54.85 20.88
N PRO A 3 -57.08 -54.06 21.31
CA PRO A 3 -57.08 -52.59 21.14
C PRO A 3 -56.01 -51.87 21.98
N THR A 4 -55.51 -52.49 23.04
CA THR A 4 -54.47 -51.94 23.93
C THR A 4 -53.08 -51.84 23.28
N ARG A 5 -52.76 -52.72 22.31
CA ARG A 5 -51.49 -52.64 21.56
C ARG A 5 -51.48 -51.50 20.54
N SER A 6 -52.66 -51.11 20.03
CA SER A 6 -52.82 -50.01 19.08
C SER A 6 -52.54 -48.65 19.74
N VAL A 7 -53.13 -48.41 20.91
CA VAL A 7 -53.01 -47.12 21.62
C VAL A 7 -51.57 -46.84 22.07
N LEU A 8 -50.85 -47.86 22.59
CA LEU A 8 -49.45 -47.71 23.00
C LEU A 8 -48.50 -47.43 21.83
N SER A 9 -48.80 -47.99 20.66
CA SER A 9 -48.00 -47.76 19.43
C SER A 9 -48.19 -46.33 18.91
N VAL A 10 -49.41 -45.79 19.03
CA VAL A 10 -49.73 -44.41 18.62
C VAL A 10 -49.10 -43.37 19.56
N THR A 11 -49.10 -43.60 20.87
CA THR A 11 -48.45 -42.68 21.83
C THR A 11 -46.94 -42.67 21.69
N ILE A 12 -46.30 -43.83 21.47
CA ILE A 12 -44.86 -43.91 21.19
C ILE A 12 -44.54 -43.17 19.88
N ALA A 13 -45.34 -43.34 18.83
CA ALA A 13 -45.14 -42.64 17.57
C ALA A 13 -45.26 -41.10 17.72
N LEU A 14 -46.22 -40.62 18.52
CA LEU A 14 -46.38 -39.19 18.81
C LEU A 14 -45.22 -38.60 19.64
N LEU A 15 -44.69 -39.36 20.61
CA LEU A 15 -43.52 -38.97 21.40
C LEU A 15 -42.23 -38.95 20.57
N LEU A 16 -42.05 -39.91 19.66
CA LEU A 16 -40.94 -39.90 18.71
C LEU A 16 -41.06 -38.73 17.72
N ALA A 17 -42.27 -38.42 17.25
CA ALA A 17 -42.52 -37.27 16.37
C ALA A 17 -42.30 -35.92 17.08
N SER A 18 -42.66 -35.78 18.35
CA SER A 18 -42.40 -34.55 19.09
C SER A 18 -40.91 -34.37 19.40
N LEU A 19 -40.20 -35.47 19.70
CA LEU A 19 -38.76 -35.45 19.94
C LEU A 19 -37.96 -35.11 18.68
N THR A 20 -38.36 -35.59 17.50
CA THR A 20 -37.73 -35.21 16.23
C THR A 20 -37.96 -33.73 15.89
N PHE A 21 -39.15 -33.19 16.17
CA PHE A 21 -39.42 -31.75 16.01
C PHE A 21 -38.56 -30.89 16.96
N LEU A 22 -38.39 -31.31 18.22
CA LEU A 22 -37.54 -30.60 19.20
C LEU A 22 -36.05 -30.62 18.83
N LEU A 23 -35.57 -31.70 18.22
CA LEU A 23 -34.17 -31.84 17.76
C LEU A 23 -33.87 -31.07 16.47
N SER A 24 -34.90 -30.62 15.74
CA SER A 24 -34.74 -29.88 14.46
C SER A 24 -34.67 -28.36 14.63
N ALA A 25 -34.92 -27.84 15.83
CA ALA A 25 -35.03 -26.40 16.08
C ALA A 25 -33.68 -25.67 16.27
N CYS A 26 -32.57 -26.41 16.37
CA CYS A 26 -31.23 -25.83 16.48
C CYS A 26 -30.58 -25.66 15.09
N SER A 27 -31.12 -24.73 14.29
CA SER A 27 -30.41 -24.20 13.13
C SER A 27 -29.36 -23.19 13.63
N LEU A 28 -28.08 -23.57 13.60
CA LEU A 28 -26.99 -22.60 13.81
C LEU A 28 -27.04 -21.59 12.66
N PRO A 29 -27.02 -20.27 12.92
CA PRO A 29 -26.99 -19.28 11.85
C PRO A 29 -25.78 -19.53 10.94
N GLN A 30 -26.05 -19.94 9.70
CA GLN A 30 -25.04 -20.13 8.66
C GLN A 30 -24.56 -18.75 8.20
N VAL A 31 -23.65 -18.14 8.95
CA VAL A 31 -22.91 -16.96 8.48
C VAL A 31 -21.91 -17.45 7.45
N LYS A 32 -22.10 -17.06 6.19
CA LYS A 32 -21.21 -17.45 5.11
C LYS A 32 -19.82 -16.84 5.33
N ALA A 33 -18.78 -17.51 4.85
CA ALA A 33 -17.40 -17.02 4.97
C ALA A 33 -17.20 -15.68 4.25
N GLU A 34 -17.94 -15.44 3.15
CA GLU A 34 -17.95 -14.18 2.41
C GLU A 34 -18.32 -12.97 3.28
N ASP A 35 -19.31 -13.12 4.18
CA ASP A 35 -19.77 -12.05 5.08
C ASP A 35 -18.74 -11.69 6.19
N ARG A 36 -17.73 -12.54 6.41
CA ARG A 36 -16.71 -12.35 7.46
C ARG A 36 -15.37 -11.88 6.94
N LEU A 37 -15.08 -12.08 5.66
CA LEU A 37 -13.74 -11.86 5.10
C LEU A 37 -13.57 -10.50 4.44
N PHE A 38 -14.65 -9.90 3.92
CA PHE A 38 -14.57 -8.63 3.21
C PHE A 38 -15.59 -7.64 3.77
N GLN A 39 -15.09 -6.52 4.29
CA GLN A 39 -15.94 -5.38 4.58
C GLN A 39 -16.63 -4.94 3.29
N ASN A 40 -17.92 -4.55 3.35
CA ASN A 40 -18.63 -3.96 2.21
C ASN A 40 -18.12 -2.53 1.97
N ILE A 41 -16.91 -2.42 1.43
CA ILE A 41 -16.26 -1.16 1.11
C ILE A 41 -16.82 -0.70 -0.24
N GLN A 42 -17.41 0.48 -0.25
CA GLN A 42 -17.88 1.15 -1.46
C GLN A 42 -17.04 2.39 -1.72
N LEU A 43 -16.69 2.62 -2.98
CA LEU A 43 -15.98 3.80 -3.42
C LEU A 43 -16.93 4.68 -4.23
N GLU A 44 -17.07 5.93 -3.82
CA GLU A 44 -17.81 6.96 -4.55
C GLU A 44 -16.83 8.05 -5.00
N LEU A 45 -16.86 8.39 -6.29
CA LEU A 45 -16.08 9.50 -6.82
C LEU A 45 -16.79 10.82 -6.48
N LEU A 46 -16.20 11.61 -5.59
CA LEU A 46 -16.74 12.92 -5.19
C LEU A 46 -16.46 14.03 -6.22
N GLY A 47 -15.37 13.91 -6.98
CA GLY A 47 -15.01 14.84 -8.05
C GLY A 47 -13.54 14.75 -8.45
N GLU A 48 -13.10 15.69 -9.29
CA GLU A 48 -11.75 15.75 -9.86
C GLU A 48 -11.19 17.17 -9.76
N GLN A 49 -9.87 17.27 -9.59
CA GLN A 49 -9.11 18.50 -9.79
C GLN A 49 -7.86 18.20 -10.61
N ILE A 50 -7.65 19.00 -11.65
CA ILE A 50 -6.52 18.85 -12.56
C ILE A 50 -5.49 19.93 -12.22
N ILE A 51 -4.25 19.51 -11.95
CA ILE A 51 -3.11 20.43 -11.87
C ILE A 51 -2.73 20.81 -13.30
N PRO A 52 -2.75 22.09 -13.70
CA PRO A 52 -2.38 22.49 -15.05
C PRO A 52 -0.96 22.04 -15.41
N GLN A 53 -0.78 21.58 -16.65
CA GLN A 53 0.54 21.22 -17.15
C GLN A 53 1.48 22.43 -17.08
N GLY A 54 2.73 22.20 -16.69
CA GLY A 54 3.72 23.27 -16.53
C GLY A 54 3.59 24.06 -15.23
N THR A 55 2.73 23.64 -14.30
CA THR A 55 2.66 24.25 -12.96
C THR A 55 4.01 24.10 -12.25
N VAL A 56 4.60 25.23 -11.85
CA VAL A 56 5.85 25.28 -11.10
C VAL A 56 5.59 25.74 -9.67
N PHE A 57 6.23 25.08 -8.71
CA PHE A 57 6.22 25.49 -7.31
C PHE A 57 7.61 25.33 -6.71
N LYS A 58 8.11 26.36 -6.03
CA LYS A 58 9.47 26.40 -5.44
C LYS A 58 10.54 25.97 -6.45
N ASP A 59 10.50 26.55 -7.64
CA ASP A 59 11.43 26.31 -8.75
C ASP A 59 11.47 24.86 -9.27
N THR A 60 10.46 24.07 -8.93
CA THR A 60 10.31 22.68 -9.39
C THR A 60 9.01 22.50 -10.15
N LEU A 61 9.05 21.72 -11.23
CA LEU A 61 7.87 21.31 -11.97
C LEU A 61 7.06 20.32 -11.11
N ILE A 62 5.77 20.56 -10.98
CA ILE A 62 4.82 19.61 -10.38
C ILE A 62 4.41 18.62 -11.47
N ALA A 63 5.11 17.49 -11.51
CA ALA A 63 4.89 16.39 -12.47
C ALA A 63 5.49 15.10 -11.89
N GLY A 64 5.16 13.96 -12.50
CA GLY A 64 5.65 12.66 -12.05
C GLY A 64 5.28 12.41 -10.60
N LEU A 65 3.99 12.59 -10.26
CA LEU A 65 3.49 12.37 -8.91
C LEU A 65 3.13 10.90 -8.80
N SER A 66 3.69 10.21 -7.80
CA SER A 66 3.39 8.81 -7.51
C SER A 66 2.53 8.74 -6.24
N GLY A 67 3.10 8.31 -5.11
CA GLY A 67 2.39 8.13 -3.85
C GLY A 67 1.73 9.38 -3.30
N LEU A 68 0.64 9.16 -2.55
CA LEU A 68 -0.16 10.17 -1.86
C LEU A 68 -0.51 9.69 -0.44
N THR A 69 -0.41 10.59 0.54
CA THR A 69 -0.83 10.32 1.92
C THR A 69 -1.51 11.54 2.53
N TYR A 70 -2.43 11.30 3.47
CA TYR A 70 -3.19 12.36 4.15
C TYR A 70 -2.77 12.45 5.62
N SER A 71 -2.46 13.67 6.06
CA SER A 71 -2.21 14.01 7.45
C SER A 71 -3.48 14.64 8.07
N PRO A 72 -4.14 13.94 9.01
CA PRO A 72 -5.26 14.51 9.74
C PRO A 72 -4.84 15.56 10.77
N THR A 73 -3.55 15.66 11.09
CA THR A 73 -3.04 16.57 12.12
C THR A 73 -3.08 18.04 11.68
N ASP A 74 -2.81 18.29 10.40
CA ASP A 74 -2.77 19.63 9.79
C ASP A 74 -3.74 19.78 8.60
N ASP A 75 -4.55 18.74 8.34
CA ASP A 75 -5.51 18.68 7.24
C ASP A 75 -4.81 18.96 5.89
N THR A 76 -3.77 18.18 5.62
CA THR A 76 -2.98 18.32 4.39
C THR A 76 -2.65 16.98 3.76
N PHE A 77 -2.40 17.03 2.47
CA PHE A 77 -1.93 15.90 1.69
C PHE A 77 -0.44 16.05 1.41
N TYR A 78 0.24 14.92 1.32
CA TYR A 78 1.63 14.83 0.91
C TYR A 78 1.74 13.89 -0.29
N THR A 79 2.48 14.30 -1.31
CA THR A 79 2.73 13.47 -2.49
C THR A 79 4.21 13.51 -2.86
N VAL A 80 4.76 12.37 -3.29
CA VAL A 80 6.16 12.24 -3.71
C VAL A 80 6.26 12.32 -5.23
N SER A 81 7.38 12.87 -5.72
CA SER A 81 7.70 12.84 -7.14
C SER A 81 8.58 11.63 -7.46
N ASP A 82 8.22 10.89 -8.51
CA ASP A 82 8.97 9.78 -9.11
C ASP A 82 10.19 10.25 -9.94
N ASP A 83 10.35 11.56 -10.12
CA ASP A 83 11.49 12.12 -10.81
C ASP A 83 12.77 11.67 -10.10
N ARG A 84 13.60 10.92 -10.83
CA ARG A 84 14.79 10.23 -10.32
C ARG A 84 15.94 11.17 -9.95
N SER A 85 15.63 12.41 -9.59
CA SER A 85 16.52 13.56 -9.53
C SER A 85 17.08 13.98 -10.89
N ASP A 86 16.38 13.66 -12.00
CA ASP A 86 16.85 13.98 -13.35
C ASP A 86 16.45 15.39 -13.78
N LYS A 87 15.25 15.83 -13.41
CA LYS A 87 14.72 17.16 -13.80
C LYS A 87 14.83 18.17 -12.67
N ALA A 88 14.67 17.74 -11.43
CA ALA A 88 14.86 18.52 -10.22
C ALA A 88 15.21 17.58 -9.06
N PRO A 89 15.78 18.07 -7.94
CA PRO A 89 16.07 17.22 -6.78
C PRO A 89 14.87 16.35 -6.37
N ALA A 90 15.11 15.10 -5.97
CA ALA A 90 14.06 14.25 -5.43
C ALA A 90 13.34 14.93 -4.26
N ARG A 91 12.02 14.84 -4.24
CA ARG A 91 11.18 15.73 -3.43
C ARG A 91 9.81 15.17 -3.16
N PHE A 92 9.21 15.66 -2.09
CA PHE A 92 7.78 15.57 -1.87
C PHE A 92 7.18 16.96 -1.69
N TYR A 93 5.88 17.05 -1.96
CA TYR A 93 5.09 18.25 -1.80
C TYR A 93 4.07 18.07 -0.69
N GLN A 94 3.77 19.16 0.00
CA GLN A 94 2.61 19.28 0.89
C GLN A 94 1.60 20.20 0.22
N PHE A 95 0.33 19.80 0.20
CA PHE A 95 -0.76 20.61 -0.36
C PHE A 95 -2.06 20.49 0.43
N LYS A 96 -2.94 21.48 0.28
CA LYS A 96 -4.34 21.43 0.71
C LYS A 96 -5.26 21.19 -0.47
N LEU A 97 -6.27 20.36 -0.26
CA LEU A 97 -7.38 20.17 -1.19
C LEU A 97 -8.58 20.97 -0.65
N ALA A 98 -8.99 22.00 -1.38
CA ALA A 98 -10.17 22.78 -1.01
C ALA A 98 -11.43 22.01 -1.39
N LEU A 99 -12.37 21.87 -0.46
CA LEU A 99 -13.65 21.18 -0.67
C LEU A 99 -14.82 22.16 -0.53
N ASP A 100 -15.87 21.96 -1.33
CA ASP A 100 -17.14 22.65 -1.15
C ASP A 100 -18.00 22.01 -0.04
N ARG A 101 -19.21 22.53 0.18
CA ARG A 101 -20.14 22.01 1.20
C ARG A 101 -20.63 20.58 0.92
N ALA A 102 -20.51 20.10 -0.31
CA ALA A 102 -20.85 18.75 -0.73
C ALA A 102 -19.60 17.85 -0.82
N ALA A 103 -18.48 18.26 -0.22
CA ALA A 103 -17.19 17.58 -0.25
C ALA A 103 -16.59 17.40 -1.66
N LYS A 104 -17.02 18.19 -2.64
CA LYS A 104 -16.42 18.17 -3.97
C LYS A 104 -15.15 19.01 -3.98
N PRO A 105 -14.07 18.55 -4.63
CA PRO A 105 -12.84 19.31 -4.68
C PRO A 105 -13.00 20.52 -5.61
N THR A 106 -12.46 21.66 -5.18
CA THR A 106 -12.62 22.98 -5.83
C THR A 106 -11.28 23.65 -6.15
N GLY A 107 -10.18 23.12 -5.62
CA GLY A 107 -8.84 23.60 -5.90
C GLY A 107 -7.77 22.88 -5.10
N ILE A 108 -6.52 23.00 -5.57
CA ILE A 108 -5.33 22.48 -4.90
C ILE A 108 -4.40 23.65 -4.59
N GLN A 109 -3.94 23.74 -3.35
CA GLN A 109 -2.97 24.73 -2.92
C GLN A 109 -1.71 24.05 -2.42
N PHE A 110 -0.61 24.17 -3.17
CA PHE A 110 0.71 23.73 -2.70
C PHE A 110 1.23 24.66 -1.61
N LEU A 111 1.68 24.06 -0.51
CA LEU A 111 2.13 24.74 0.71
C LEU A 111 3.64 24.63 0.90
N LYS A 112 4.19 23.43 0.70
CA LYS A 112 5.62 23.15 0.87
C LYS A 112 6.14 22.20 -0.18
N MET A 113 7.44 22.28 -0.42
CA MET A 113 8.24 21.32 -1.16
C MET A 113 9.46 21.04 -0.29
N VAL A 114 9.78 19.76 -0.12
CA VAL A 114 10.94 19.32 0.69
C VAL A 114 11.77 18.38 -0.16
N THR A 115 13.04 18.72 -0.32
CA THR A 115 14.03 17.88 -1.01
C THR A 115 14.43 16.71 -0.12
N LEU A 116 14.32 15.50 -0.64
CA LEU A 116 14.85 14.29 -0.03
C LEU A 116 16.37 14.25 -0.18
N LYS A 117 17.06 13.87 0.89
CA LYS A 117 18.52 13.87 0.96
C LYS A 117 19.08 12.47 1.17
N ASN A 118 20.26 12.23 0.63
CA ASN A 118 21.03 11.02 0.87
C ASN A 118 21.65 11.01 2.27
N ASP A 119 22.38 9.95 2.60
CA ASP A 119 23.01 9.76 3.92
C ASP A 119 24.14 10.76 4.21
N GLN A 120 24.63 11.46 3.19
CA GLN A 120 25.59 12.56 3.31
C GLN A 120 24.91 13.91 3.59
N GLY A 121 23.57 13.97 3.58
CA GLY A 121 22.80 15.20 3.78
C GLY A 121 22.66 16.07 2.52
N GLU A 122 23.11 15.55 1.38
CA GLU A 122 23.03 16.18 0.06
C GLU A 122 21.79 15.69 -0.72
N PRO A 123 21.29 16.46 -1.69
CA PRO A 123 20.30 15.94 -2.63
C PRO A 123 20.77 14.65 -3.31
N PHE A 124 19.84 13.75 -3.64
CA PHE A 124 20.16 12.58 -4.45
C PHE A 124 20.74 13.01 -5.82
N ALA A 125 21.71 12.25 -6.30
CA ALA A 125 22.25 12.46 -7.64
C ALA A 125 21.26 11.96 -8.69
N SER A 126 21.38 12.48 -9.92
CA SER A 126 20.52 12.08 -11.03
C SER A 126 20.54 10.56 -11.27
N GLY A 127 19.35 9.98 -11.25
CA GLY A 127 19.07 8.57 -11.42
C GLY A 127 19.44 7.65 -10.26
N THR A 128 19.62 8.18 -9.04
CA THR A 128 20.00 7.39 -7.85
C THR A 128 18.86 7.16 -6.85
N ILE A 129 17.64 7.53 -7.24
CA ILE A 129 16.40 7.36 -6.48
C ILE A 129 15.26 7.22 -7.49
N ASP A 130 14.22 6.49 -7.12
CA ASP A 130 12.99 6.29 -7.90
C ASP A 130 11.85 6.15 -6.89
N ALA A 131 11.27 7.27 -6.47
CA ALA A 131 10.45 7.33 -5.26
C ALA A 131 8.97 7.15 -5.57
N GLU A 132 8.36 6.13 -4.98
CA GLU A 132 7.00 5.71 -5.33
C GLU A 132 6.03 5.91 -4.16
N GLY A 133 6.25 5.24 -3.04
CA GLY A 133 5.36 5.31 -1.89
C GLY A 133 5.72 6.45 -0.93
N ILE A 134 4.71 7.01 -0.26
CA ILE A 134 4.88 8.01 0.80
C ILE A 134 3.88 7.76 1.93
N ALA A 135 4.32 7.82 3.18
CA ALA A 135 3.47 7.68 4.36
C ALA A 135 3.88 8.65 5.48
N ILE A 136 2.95 9.54 5.86
CA ILE A 136 3.18 10.54 6.91
C ILE A 136 2.98 9.91 8.29
N THR A 137 3.87 10.21 9.24
CA THR A 137 3.79 9.71 10.61
C THR A 137 3.23 10.79 11.56
N PRO A 138 2.58 10.41 12.68
CA PRO A 138 2.17 11.38 13.70
C PRO A 138 3.37 12.02 14.42
N GLN A 139 4.59 11.47 14.29
CA GLN A 139 5.82 11.99 14.91
C GLN A 139 6.44 13.17 14.15
N GLY A 140 5.86 13.58 13.01
CA GLY A 140 6.43 14.62 12.17
C GLY A 140 7.61 14.12 11.34
N THR A 141 7.57 12.85 10.94
CA THR A 141 8.48 12.23 9.97
C THR A 141 7.67 11.70 8.79
N VAL A 142 8.35 11.28 7.73
CA VAL A 142 7.73 10.70 6.54
C VAL A 142 8.51 9.47 6.09
N TRP A 143 7.82 8.38 5.84
CA TRP A 143 8.39 7.23 5.14
C TRP A 143 8.25 7.43 3.63
N VAL A 144 9.29 7.10 2.89
CA VAL A 144 9.29 7.04 1.43
C VAL A 144 9.86 5.70 1.00
N SER A 145 9.23 5.06 0.03
CA SER A 145 9.78 3.90 -0.64
C SER A 145 10.37 4.30 -1.98
N SER A 146 11.44 3.62 -2.36
CA SER A 146 12.05 3.75 -3.67
C SER A 146 12.37 2.38 -4.25
N GLU A 147 12.12 2.22 -5.54
CA GLU A 147 12.46 0.99 -6.28
C GLU A 147 13.94 0.93 -6.67
N GLY A 148 14.60 2.10 -6.67
CA GLY A 148 15.96 2.22 -7.15
C GLY A 148 16.01 2.06 -8.68
N ASN A 149 16.98 1.31 -9.16
CA ASN A 149 17.16 1.01 -10.57
C ASN A 149 18.03 -0.24 -10.70
N ALA A 150 17.41 -1.38 -10.93
CA ALA A 150 18.10 -2.68 -10.97
C ALA A 150 19.17 -2.71 -12.08
N LYS A 151 18.90 -2.06 -13.23
CA LYS A 151 19.83 -2.00 -14.36
C LYS A 151 21.08 -1.17 -14.08
N ARG A 152 21.04 -0.29 -13.08
CA ARG A 152 22.14 0.61 -12.68
C ARG A 152 22.71 0.26 -11.31
N ASP A 153 22.34 -0.88 -10.75
CA ASP A 153 22.75 -1.32 -9.40
C ASP A 153 22.39 -0.28 -8.31
N ILE A 154 21.26 0.41 -8.50
CA ILE A 154 20.69 1.31 -7.49
C ILE A 154 19.69 0.48 -6.70
N HIS A 155 20.00 0.27 -5.42
CA HIS A 155 19.19 -0.56 -4.56
C HIS A 155 17.87 0.11 -4.18
N PRO A 156 16.77 -0.66 -4.05
CA PRO A 156 15.54 -0.15 -3.48
C PRO A 156 15.72 0.21 -2.01
N PHE A 157 14.82 1.02 -1.47
CA PHE A 157 14.76 1.28 -0.04
C PHE A 157 13.35 1.58 0.45
N VAL A 158 13.15 1.41 1.75
CA VAL A 158 12.06 2.04 2.49
C VAL A 158 12.71 2.83 3.63
N ARG A 159 12.63 4.15 3.55
CA ARG A 159 13.44 5.08 4.36
C ARG A 159 12.56 6.12 5.03
N GLU A 160 12.85 6.41 6.29
CA GLU A 160 12.23 7.49 7.04
C GLU A 160 13.07 8.76 6.91
N PHE A 161 12.39 9.88 6.69
CA PHE A 161 12.98 11.20 6.57
C PHE A 161 12.36 12.16 7.58
N ASP A 162 13.16 13.12 8.02
CA ASP A 162 12.66 14.28 8.75
C ASP A 162 11.77 15.11 7.84
N LEU A 163 10.54 15.39 8.27
CA LEU A 163 9.52 16.02 7.44
C LEU A 163 9.87 17.45 7.02
N LYS A 164 10.73 18.14 7.76
CA LYS A 164 11.05 19.56 7.52
C LYS A 164 12.32 19.71 6.69
N THR A 165 13.32 18.86 6.93
CA THR A 165 14.66 18.99 6.38
C THR A 165 14.94 18.00 5.26
N GLY A 166 14.12 16.95 5.14
CA GLY A 166 14.32 15.85 4.18
C GLY A 166 15.58 15.03 4.46
N LYS A 167 16.18 15.16 5.64
CA LYS A 167 17.33 14.34 6.04
C LYS A 167 16.87 12.91 6.37
N PRO A 168 17.63 11.88 5.98
CA PRO A 168 17.29 10.51 6.30
C PRO A 168 17.49 10.27 7.81
N LEU A 169 16.59 9.49 8.40
CA LEU A 169 16.60 9.12 9.81
C LEU A 169 16.94 7.64 10.00
N ARG A 170 16.30 6.75 9.24
CA ARG A 170 16.57 5.30 9.27
C ARG A 170 16.04 4.60 8.02
N ASN A 171 16.62 3.43 7.74
CA ASN A 171 16.17 2.51 6.70
C ASN A 171 15.52 1.28 7.32
N ILE A 172 14.56 0.70 6.62
CA ILE A 172 14.10 -0.66 6.89
C ILE A 172 15.03 -1.64 6.20
N TYR A 173 15.48 -2.63 6.96
CA TYR A 173 16.13 -3.80 6.41
C TYR A 173 15.09 -4.69 5.75
N TYR A 174 15.28 -4.99 4.47
CA TYR A 174 14.51 -5.97 3.74
C TYR A 174 15.34 -7.24 3.50
N PRO A 175 14.73 -8.42 3.47
CA PRO A 175 15.40 -9.66 3.12
C PRO A 175 16.12 -9.62 1.76
N ASN A 176 17.18 -10.41 1.59
CA ASN A 176 17.95 -10.47 0.34
C ASN A 176 17.13 -10.84 -0.90
N HIS A 177 15.96 -11.48 -0.74
CA HIS A 177 15.08 -11.77 -1.88
C HIS A 177 14.46 -10.53 -2.52
N TYR A 178 14.52 -9.36 -1.87
CA TYR A 178 14.14 -8.07 -2.46
C TYR A 178 15.32 -7.35 -3.12
N VAL A 179 16.55 -7.83 -2.95
CA VAL A 179 17.74 -7.23 -3.60
C VAL A 179 17.76 -7.67 -5.07
N PRO A 180 17.83 -6.73 -6.04
CA PRO A 180 17.91 -7.07 -7.45
C PRO A 180 19.18 -7.91 -7.73
N GLN A 181 19.01 -9.10 -8.28
CA GLN A 181 20.11 -9.98 -8.68
C GLN A 181 19.75 -10.74 -9.96
N ASP A 182 20.70 -10.85 -10.89
CA ASP A 182 20.59 -11.77 -12.02
C ASP A 182 20.79 -13.20 -11.48
N VAL A 183 19.73 -14.03 -11.56
CA VAL A 183 19.79 -15.43 -11.18
C VAL A 183 20.17 -16.23 -12.43
N THR A 184 21.44 -16.60 -12.55
CA THR A 184 21.82 -17.68 -13.46
C THR A 184 21.29 -18.97 -12.86
N GLN A 185 20.15 -19.47 -13.33
CA GLN A 185 19.81 -20.85 -13.02
C GLN A 185 20.91 -21.75 -13.61
N ASP A 186 21.44 -22.67 -12.80
CA ASP A 186 22.07 -23.90 -13.26
C ASP A 186 21.02 -24.75 -13.99
N VAL A 187 20.50 -24.27 -15.13
CA VAL A 187 19.71 -25.08 -16.04
C VAL A 187 20.72 -25.82 -16.90
N THR A 188 20.86 -27.12 -16.69
CA THR A 188 21.38 -28.00 -17.74
C THR A 188 20.55 -27.73 -19.00
N PRO A 189 21.15 -27.34 -20.14
CA PRO A 189 20.39 -26.80 -21.25
C PRO A 189 19.62 -27.93 -21.93
N ALA A 190 18.33 -28.07 -21.59
CA ALA A 190 17.38 -28.69 -22.49
C ALA A 190 17.11 -27.68 -23.62
N LYS A 191 17.77 -27.94 -24.76
CA LYS A 191 17.55 -27.33 -26.09
C LYS A 191 16.39 -26.33 -26.16
N SER A 192 16.69 -25.04 -26.00
CA SER A 192 15.86 -24.00 -26.59
C SER A 192 16.75 -22.83 -27.02
N ASP A 193 16.58 -22.41 -28.27
CA ASP A 193 17.33 -21.36 -28.96
C ASP A 193 17.00 -19.95 -28.42
N ARG A 194 17.18 -19.72 -27.11
CA ARG A 194 17.03 -18.38 -26.54
C ARG A 194 18.39 -17.73 -26.38
N LYS A 195 18.59 -16.61 -27.08
CA LYS A 195 19.77 -15.74 -26.97
C LYS A 195 19.96 -15.33 -25.51
N ILE A 196 21.18 -15.45 -24.99
CA ILE A 196 21.59 -14.86 -23.72
C ILE A 196 21.36 -13.34 -23.84
N GLY A 197 20.35 -12.82 -23.14
CA GLY A 197 19.93 -11.41 -23.18
C GLY A 197 18.42 -11.20 -22.95
N GLU A 198 17.59 -12.18 -23.29
CA GLU A 198 16.14 -12.18 -23.02
C GLU A 198 15.78 -13.45 -22.24
N GLY A 199 15.65 -13.36 -20.92
CA GLY A 199 15.25 -14.49 -20.07
C GLY A 199 16.19 -14.84 -18.92
N ALA A 200 17.06 -13.93 -18.49
CA ALA A 200 17.64 -14.06 -17.14
C ALA A 200 16.50 -13.92 -16.14
N LEU A 201 16.31 -14.94 -15.29
CA LEU A 201 15.43 -14.81 -14.14
C LEU A 201 16.06 -13.77 -13.23
N ARG A 202 15.30 -12.73 -12.91
CA ARG A 202 15.75 -11.67 -12.00
C ARG A 202 15.03 -11.86 -10.69
N GLN A 203 15.80 -11.95 -9.61
CA GLN A 203 15.30 -11.92 -8.26
C GLN A 203 15.25 -10.47 -7.78
N GLY A 204 14.32 -10.16 -6.88
CA GLY A 204 14.25 -8.89 -6.19
C GLY A 204 13.44 -7.83 -6.91
N ILE A 205 13.42 -6.65 -6.31
CA ILE A 205 12.67 -5.49 -6.82
C ILE A 205 13.11 -5.17 -8.26
N GLN A 206 12.15 -5.08 -9.16
CA GLN A 206 12.39 -4.70 -10.56
C GLN A 206 11.87 -3.29 -10.80
N ASP A 207 12.47 -2.61 -11.79
CA ASP A 207 12.00 -1.30 -12.23
C ASP A 207 10.49 -1.37 -12.60
N ASN A 208 9.68 -0.48 -12.01
CA ASN A 208 8.23 -0.34 -12.21
C ASN A 208 7.45 -1.63 -11.88
N GLN A 209 7.85 -2.30 -10.80
CA GLN A 209 7.30 -3.59 -10.35
C GLN A 209 7.51 -3.78 -8.82
N GLY A 210 8.03 -2.76 -8.15
CA GLY A 210 8.63 -2.80 -6.83
C GLY A 210 7.78 -2.11 -5.78
N PHE A 211 8.42 -1.39 -4.86
CA PHE A 211 7.80 -0.76 -3.69
C PHE A 211 6.88 0.43 -4.02
N GLU A 212 5.85 0.21 -4.83
CA GLU A 212 4.88 1.18 -5.31
C GLU A 212 3.99 1.75 -4.20
N SER A 213 3.63 0.89 -3.24
CA SER A 213 2.69 1.26 -2.19
C SER A 213 3.36 1.33 -0.82
N LEU A 214 2.97 2.33 -0.04
CA LEU A 214 3.46 2.53 1.31
C LEU A 214 2.36 3.13 2.18
N THR A 215 2.04 2.49 3.30
CA THR A 215 1.03 2.98 4.24
C THR A 215 1.32 2.56 5.67
N LEU A 216 0.75 3.27 6.62
CA LEU A 216 0.79 2.89 8.03
C LEU A 216 -0.44 2.06 8.40
N SER A 217 -0.39 1.35 9.53
CA SER A 217 -1.57 0.72 10.12
C SER A 217 -2.72 1.70 10.26
N ALA A 218 -3.96 1.22 10.09
CA ALA A 218 -5.15 2.03 10.27
C ALA A 218 -5.07 2.82 11.60
N ASN A 219 -5.44 4.10 11.54
CA ASN A 219 -5.33 5.09 12.62
C ASN A 219 -3.92 5.56 13.01
N ALA A 220 -2.83 5.00 12.47
CA ALA A 220 -1.46 5.41 12.79
C ALA A 220 -1.25 6.92 12.69
N ALA A 221 -1.71 7.54 11.60
CA ALA A 221 -1.61 8.99 11.39
C ALA A 221 -2.41 9.84 12.41
N ARG A 222 -3.29 9.21 13.21
CA ARG A 222 -4.09 9.84 14.27
C ARG A 222 -3.62 9.47 15.67
N LEU A 223 -2.65 8.55 15.81
CA LEU A 223 -2.16 8.15 17.12
C LEU A 223 -1.35 9.27 17.76
N SER A 224 -1.20 9.18 19.08
CA SER A 224 -0.20 9.97 19.78
C SER A 224 1.19 9.69 19.17
N PRO A 225 2.09 10.69 19.07
CA PRO A 225 3.47 10.48 18.62
C PRO A 225 4.24 9.40 19.41
N LEU A 226 3.77 9.03 20.60
CA LEU A 226 4.39 8.01 21.44
C LEU A 226 3.92 6.59 21.14
N GLU A 227 2.86 6.42 20.35
CA GLU A 227 2.32 5.10 20.06
C GLU A 227 3.01 4.45 18.86
N PRO A 228 3.29 3.13 18.93
CA PRO A 228 3.88 2.42 17.81
C PRO A 228 2.85 2.27 16.67
N TYR A 229 3.34 2.35 15.45
CA TYR A 229 2.58 2.04 14.24
C TYR A 229 3.23 0.89 13.49
N ARG A 230 2.46 0.23 12.62
CA ARG A 230 3.01 -0.71 11.63
C ARG A 230 3.17 0.01 10.30
N LEU A 231 4.23 -0.30 9.56
CA LEU A 231 4.42 0.12 8.19
C LEU A 231 4.15 -1.07 7.28
N PHE A 232 3.42 -0.83 6.19
CA PHE A 232 3.13 -1.80 5.16
C PHE A 232 3.61 -1.26 3.83
N THR A 233 4.25 -2.12 3.06
CA THR A 233 4.62 -1.88 1.67
C THR A 233 4.28 -3.13 0.88
N ALA A 234 3.90 -2.96 -0.38
CA ALA A 234 3.64 -4.07 -1.28
C ALA A 234 4.30 -3.81 -2.63
N THR A 235 4.66 -4.91 -3.29
CA THR A 235 5.18 -4.88 -4.66
C THR A 235 4.05 -4.76 -5.68
N GLU A 236 4.30 -4.15 -6.85
CA GLU A 236 3.30 -4.10 -7.93
C GLU A 236 3.04 -5.47 -8.54
N SER A 237 4.11 -6.26 -8.70
CA SER A 237 4.04 -7.63 -9.22
C SER A 237 4.39 -8.66 -8.15
N ASP A 238 4.04 -9.91 -8.45
CA ASP A 238 4.67 -11.06 -7.84
C ASP A 238 6.18 -11.06 -8.14
N LEU A 239 6.98 -11.35 -7.10
CA LEU A 239 8.44 -11.46 -7.16
C LEU A 239 8.89 -12.83 -7.66
#